data_AF-A0A2N3A9Y5-F1
#
_entry.id   AF-A0A2N3A9Y5-F1
#
_cell.length_a   1.000
_cell.length_b   1.000
_cell.length_c   1.000
_cell.angle_alpha   90.00
_cell.angle_beta   90.00
_cell.angle_gamma   90.00
#
_symmetry.space_group_name_H-M   'P 1'
#
loop_
_entity.id
_entity.type
_entity.pdbx_description
1 polymer ?
#
loop_
_entity_poly.entity_id
_entity_poly.type
_entity_poly.pdbx_seq_one_letter_code
_entity_poly.pdbx_strand_id
1 'polypeptide(L)'
;MKKLRDKNKIYIQDWLQLKPYEKQVNSDIYYLKLANKLKDLFIRELADENGVVDTFFGSDDELTLLACFLTSYFEDIISGTNIWNTFVRKHKELYHKELPFFEIDEDYIYGEINHEDISFLLWYFVNTVNDDHVTHPTNIFFQLLPIRIMKIFEAEYEVAPENQHLKKYYQLNHNETELYPVRDVIRNILFSTYLFYPDTFLTFDIEVREIIAEAKQKNDKKEVTLMFLREAELTVLNSIHTKLLHMKGKEWLAAILGEHHPLHQDILNCSERVFGLFFYKGEDKNDVFIEHVASAMQFKLTKKSIDFPFPINNIDDIVYIGIQQWKNEWWFSGNVVPVPFDADLILDEKNSVEAKKAVNFISHTQNEATIKSILANQEKAFLELNNNSPIVFLPKKDLEKFQTNYMEYYNNSLNLSEKEKEEAVQRARKEGYFGNAETQSEDYKAMLASNEIESALLFFNSKSGLEIAFGINSAFPTTTNPFYNEKDCIDHTFMLLFEDDFSTELALYCVNNFKDESIFFDEFEDDYLDDLDFVLRFYKGSNYLAKPEITLTGIDHLKVV
;
A
#
# COMPACT_ATOMS: atom_id res chain seq x y z
N MET A 1 13.35 -25.95 23.80
CA MET A 1 14.67 -25.97 24.49
C MET A 1 15.91 -26.39 23.68
N LYS A 2 15.92 -27.44 22.83
CA LYS A 2 17.16 -27.88 22.11
C LYS A 2 17.35 -27.32 20.69
N LYS A 3 16.43 -26.47 20.20
CA LYS A 3 16.45 -25.92 18.83
C LYS A 3 17.01 -24.49 18.72
N LEU A 4 17.10 -23.73 19.82
CA LEU A 4 17.52 -22.32 19.83
C LEU A 4 19.03 -22.11 20.05
N ARG A 5 19.87 -23.16 20.05
CA ARG A 5 21.28 -23.06 20.49
C ARG A 5 22.34 -23.07 19.40
N ASP A 6 22.00 -23.34 18.14
CA ASP A 6 23.02 -23.50 17.09
C ASP A 6 23.29 -22.22 16.27
N LYS A 7 22.53 -21.12 16.47
CA LYS A 7 22.76 -19.82 15.81
C LYS A 7 22.68 -18.60 16.75
N ASN A 8 23.37 -18.65 17.90
CA ASN A 8 23.41 -17.50 18.83
C ASN A 8 24.11 -16.24 18.29
N LYS A 9 24.65 -16.24 17.08
CA LYS A 9 25.52 -15.18 16.59
C LYS A 9 25.04 -14.65 15.24
N ILE A 10 24.91 -13.33 15.16
CA ILE A 10 24.65 -12.60 13.93
C ILE A 10 25.93 -12.55 13.11
N TYR A 11 25.86 -12.93 11.85
CA TYR A 11 26.95 -12.85 10.89
C TYR A 11 26.79 -11.63 9.99
N ILE A 12 27.87 -11.28 9.29
CA ILE A 12 27.87 -10.09 8.41
C ILE A 12 26.79 -10.16 7.33
N GLN A 13 26.43 -11.36 6.85
CA GLN A 13 25.38 -11.51 5.84
C GLN A 13 24.00 -11.17 6.42
N ASP A 14 23.74 -11.49 7.68
CA ASP A 14 22.48 -11.14 8.36
C ASP A 14 22.40 -9.62 8.59
N TRP A 15 23.54 -8.97 8.90
CA TRP A 15 23.61 -7.51 9.01
C TRP A 15 23.38 -6.80 7.68
N LEU A 16 23.98 -7.30 6.60
CA LEU A 16 23.91 -6.70 5.27
C LEU A 16 22.53 -6.85 4.62
N GLN A 17 21.66 -7.75 5.10
CA GLN A 17 20.28 -7.87 4.59
C GLN A 17 19.47 -6.57 4.73
N LEU A 18 19.77 -5.75 5.74
CA LEU A 18 19.09 -4.47 5.99
C LEU A 18 19.81 -3.27 5.37
N LYS A 19 20.77 -3.51 4.45
CA LYS A 19 21.60 -2.45 3.84
C LYS A 19 21.37 -2.36 2.33
N PRO A 20 21.50 -1.15 1.75
CA PRO A 20 21.38 -0.94 0.31
C PRO A 20 22.64 -1.33 -0.47
N TYR A 21 23.56 -2.08 0.15
CA TYR A 21 24.83 -2.49 -0.44
C TYR A 21 25.21 -3.92 -0.06
N GLU A 22 25.82 -4.65 -1.00
CA GLU A 22 26.18 -6.06 -0.82
C GLU A 22 27.54 -6.28 -0.13
N LYS A 23 28.42 -5.28 -0.18
CA LYS A 23 29.81 -5.40 0.31
C LYS A 23 29.97 -4.64 1.61
N GLN A 24 30.53 -5.32 2.61
CA GLN A 24 30.83 -4.69 3.90
C GLN A 24 31.71 -3.44 3.75
N VAL A 25 31.39 -2.42 4.53
CA VAL A 25 32.19 -1.21 4.74
C VAL A 25 32.78 -1.16 6.15
N ASN A 26 33.65 -0.18 6.40
CA ASN A 26 34.46 -0.13 7.62
C ASN A 26 33.63 -0.07 8.91
N SER A 27 32.49 0.63 8.90
CA SER A 27 31.60 0.77 10.05
C SER A 27 30.80 -0.50 10.36
N ASP A 28 30.55 -1.38 9.38
CA ASP A 28 29.67 -2.54 9.56
C ASP A 28 30.16 -3.49 10.66
N ILE A 29 31.48 -3.66 10.81
CA ILE A 29 32.04 -4.52 11.86
C ILE A 29 31.73 -3.98 13.26
N TYR A 30 31.65 -2.66 13.41
CA TYR A 30 31.26 -2.02 14.67
C TYR A 30 29.80 -2.32 14.98
N TYR A 31 28.90 -2.00 14.06
CA TYR A 31 27.47 -2.20 14.26
C TYR A 31 27.08 -3.68 14.35
N LEU A 32 27.74 -4.58 13.61
CA LEU A 32 27.55 -6.02 13.77
C LEU A 32 27.87 -6.50 15.19
N LYS A 33 28.90 -5.95 15.85
CA LYS A 33 29.20 -6.28 17.25
C LYS A 33 28.11 -5.75 18.18
N LEU A 34 27.59 -4.56 17.93
CA LEU A 34 26.49 -3.98 18.69
C LEU A 34 25.20 -4.80 18.54
N ALA A 35 24.86 -5.22 17.32
CA ALA A 35 23.73 -6.11 17.05
C ALA A 35 23.87 -7.44 17.79
N ASN A 36 25.07 -8.02 17.84
CA ASN A 36 25.31 -9.22 18.65
C ASN A 36 25.12 -8.96 20.16
N LYS A 37 25.48 -7.78 20.70
CA LYS A 37 25.18 -7.43 22.10
C LYS A 37 23.68 -7.36 22.37
N LEU A 38 22.89 -6.82 21.44
CA LEU A 38 21.42 -6.82 21.54
C LEU A 38 20.85 -8.23 21.43
N LYS A 39 21.34 -9.06 20.51
CA LYS A 39 20.93 -10.46 20.41
C LYS A 39 21.19 -11.22 21.70
N ASP A 40 22.34 -11.02 22.33
CA ASP A 40 22.66 -11.61 23.64
C ASP A 40 21.71 -11.10 24.74
N LEU A 41 21.32 -9.82 24.72
CA LEU A 41 20.28 -9.28 25.61
C LEU A 41 18.96 -10.01 25.37
N PHE A 42 18.47 -10.08 24.13
CA PHE A 42 17.20 -10.75 23.80
C PHE A 42 17.21 -12.21 24.20
N ILE A 43 18.30 -12.95 23.94
CA ILE A 43 18.43 -14.32 24.41
C ILE A 43 18.34 -14.37 25.94
N ARG A 44 18.98 -13.47 26.70
CA ARG A 44 18.90 -13.51 28.17
C ARG A 44 17.52 -13.13 28.72
N GLU A 45 16.90 -12.10 28.16
CA GLU A 45 15.62 -11.57 28.65
C GLU A 45 14.43 -12.41 28.19
N LEU A 46 14.58 -13.11 27.06
CA LEU A 46 13.51 -13.88 26.44
C LEU A 46 13.74 -15.40 26.55
N ALA A 47 14.91 -15.89 26.99
CA ALA A 47 15.12 -17.32 27.20
C ALA A 47 14.45 -17.84 28.50
N ASP A 48 13.26 -18.43 28.33
CA ASP A 48 12.47 -19.34 29.20
C ASP A 48 12.16 -18.85 30.65
N GLU A 49 10.91 -18.79 31.13
CA GLU A 49 10.01 -19.95 31.40
C GLU A 49 8.54 -19.80 30.91
N ASN A 50 8.14 -18.66 30.32
CA ASN A 50 6.72 -18.33 30.09
C ASN A 50 6.22 -18.31 28.62
N GLY A 51 7.01 -18.80 27.66
CA GLY A 51 6.58 -18.82 26.24
C GLY A 51 6.50 -17.44 25.56
N VAL A 52 7.12 -16.40 26.13
CA VAL A 52 7.12 -15.02 25.58
C VAL A 52 7.77 -14.95 24.19
N VAL A 53 8.83 -15.74 23.94
CA VAL A 53 9.38 -15.88 22.58
C VAL A 53 8.32 -16.44 21.65
N ASP A 54 7.70 -17.58 21.99
CA ASP A 54 6.65 -18.19 21.19
C ASP A 54 5.40 -17.29 21.03
N THR A 55 5.23 -16.27 21.87
CA THR A 55 4.11 -15.31 21.83
C THR A 55 4.34 -14.19 20.80
N PHE A 56 5.58 -13.74 20.61
CA PHE A 56 5.90 -12.60 19.72
C PHE A 56 6.78 -12.95 18.53
N PHE A 57 7.51 -14.06 18.59
CA PHE A 57 8.50 -14.45 17.61
C PHE A 57 8.42 -15.95 17.29
N GLY A 58 8.17 -16.27 16.02
CA GLY A 58 8.10 -17.64 15.52
C GLY A 58 9.46 -18.32 15.38
N SER A 59 10.56 -17.55 15.38
CA SER A 59 11.90 -18.07 15.06
C SER A 59 13.07 -17.29 15.67
N ASP A 60 14.25 -17.96 15.72
CA ASP A 60 15.52 -17.31 16.07
C ASP A 60 15.95 -16.27 15.03
N ASP A 61 15.54 -16.47 13.77
CA ASP A 61 15.88 -15.58 12.66
C ASP A 61 15.16 -14.22 12.84
N GLU A 62 13.93 -14.18 13.36
CA GLU A 62 13.23 -12.93 13.70
C GLU A 62 13.92 -12.16 14.84
N LEU A 63 14.40 -12.86 15.87
CA LEU A 63 15.19 -12.22 16.94
C LEU A 63 16.53 -11.67 16.42
N THR A 64 17.12 -12.34 15.43
CA THR A 64 18.33 -11.86 14.74
C THR A 64 18.02 -10.61 13.93
N LEU A 65 16.92 -10.64 13.19
CA LEU A 65 16.44 -9.51 12.40
C LEU A 65 16.12 -8.30 13.31
N LEU A 66 15.44 -8.51 14.44
CA LEU A 66 15.13 -7.44 15.39
C LEU A 66 16.39 -6.76 15.94
N ALA A 67 17.42 -7.54 16.28
CA ALA A 67 18.69 -7.01 16.75
C ALA A 67 19.39 -6.18 15.66
N CYS A 68 19.37 -6.63 14.40
CA CYS A 68 19.88 -5.86 13.27
C CYS A 68 19.04 -4.59 13.01
N PHE A 69 17.71 -4.68 13.13
CA PHE A 69 16.76 -3.60 12.91
C PHE A 69 16.99 -2.44 13.90
N LEU A 70 17.01 -2.72 15.21
CA LEU A 70 17.22 -1.70 16.24
C LEU A 70 18.63 -1.13 16.21
N THR A 71 19.64 -1.96 15.90
CA THR A 71 21.01 -1.46 15.69
C THR A 71 21.11 -0.55 14.46
N SER A 72 20.28 -0.79 13.44
CA SER A 72 20.21 0.07 12.25
C SER A 72 19.51 1.40 12.52
N TYR A 73 18.53 1.44 13.42
CA TYR A 73 18.01 2.71 13.96
C TYR A 73 19.13 3.52 14.64
N PHE A 74 19.91 2.87 15.51
CA PHE A 74 21.05 3.53 16.15
C PHE A 74 22.09 4.00 15.11
N GLU A 75 22.39 3.20 14.08
CA GLU A 75 23.26 3.63 12.97
C GLU A 75 22.66 4.80 12.18
N ASP A 76 21.35 4.84 11.94
CA ASP A 76 20.66 5.93 11.23
C ASP A 76 20.81 7.26 11.98
N ILE A 77 20.61 7.25 13.31
CA ILE A 77 20.82 8.43 14.16
C ILE A 77 22.28 8.88 14.14
N ILE A 78 23.22 7.99 14.45
CA ILE A 78 24.65 8.32 14.50
C ILE A 78 25.14 8.79 13.14
N SER A 79 24.73 8.12 12.07
CA SER A 79 25.12 8.50 10.74
C SER A 79 24.42 9.78 10.33
N GLY A 80 23.17 10.04 10.71
CA GLY A 80 22.38 11.15 10.18
C GLY A 80 21.90 10.84 8.75
N THR A 81 21.39 9.62 8.53
CA THR A 81 20.71 9.27 7.26
C THR A 81 19.28 9.81 7.20
N ASN A 82 18.73 10.20 8.35
CA ASN A 82 17.42 10.84 8.52
C ASN A 82 16.23 9.99 8.07
N ILE A 83 16.34 8.67 8.16
CA ILE A 83 15.20 7.79 7.87
C ILE A 83 14.15 7.91 9.00
N TRP A 84 14.56 7.62 10.24
CA TRP A 84 13.71 7.73 11.42
C TRP A 84 13.25 9.17 11.68
N ASN A 85 14.18 10.13 11.64
CA ASN A 85 13.85 11.54 11.88
C ASN A 85 12.85 12.10 10.87
N THR A 86 12.75 11.49 9.68
CA THR A 86 11.70 11.83 8.70
C THR A 86 10.35 11.31 9.16
N PHE A 87 10.25 10.07 9.65
CA PHE A 87 9.02 9.54 10.23
C PHE A 87 8.53 10.43 11.38
N VAL A 88 9.38 10.70 12.38
CA VAL A 88 9.04 11.52 13.55
C VAL A 88 8.55 12.90 13.14
N ARG A 89 9.24 13.55 12.20
CA ARG A 89 8.85 14.87 11.70
C ARG A 89 7.51 14.83 10.97
N LYS A 90 7.28 13.84 10.11
CA LYS A 90 6.02 13.71 9.37
C LYS A 90 4.85 13.33 10.27
N HIS A 91 5.08 12.51 11.29
CA HIS A 91 4.10 12.22 12.33
C HIS A 91 3.73 13.51 13.09
N LYS A 92 4.72 14.33 13.50
CA LYS A 92 4.48 15.62 14.16
C LYS A 92 3.74 16.64 13.29
N GLU A 93 4.05 16.67 11.99
CA GLU A 93 3.32 17.51 11.03
C GLU A 93 1.85 17.11 10.92
N LEU A 94 1.54 15.81 10.97
CA LEU A 94 0.17 15.27 10.84
C LEU A 94 -0.64 15.34 12.14
N TYR A 95 -0.04 14.96 13.27
CA TYR A 95 -0.74 14.72 14.53
C TYR A 95 -0.33 15.66 15.67
N HIS A 96 0.62 16.56 15.43
CA HIS A 96 1.18 17.45 16.46
C HIS A 96 1.82 16.70 17.65
N LYS A 97 2.21 15.45 17.45
CA LYS A 97 2.96 14.58 18.36
C LYS A 97 4.12 13.93 17.62
N GLU A 98 5.24 13.65 18.26
CA GLU A 98 6.42 13.04 17.62
C GLU A 98 6.19 11.55 17.30
N LEU A 99 5.44 10.84 18.15
CA LEU A 99 5.14 9.42 18.03
C LEU A 99 3.66 9.12 18.35
N PRO A 100 3.10 8.03 17.82
CA PRO A 100 1.79 7.53 18.22
C PRO A 100 1.90 6.74 19.53
N PHE A 101 0.81 6.67 20.29
CA PHE A 101 0.59 5.89 21.52
C PHE A 101 1.44 6.27 22.75
N PHE A 102 2.66 6.78 22.55
CA PHE A 102 3.58 7.08 23.64
C PHE A 102 3.59 8.57 23.96
N GLU A 103 3.33 8.90 25.22
CA GLU A 103 3.59 10.24 25.74
C GLU A 103 5.09 10.52 25.72
N ILE A 104 5.45 11.69 25.24
CA ILE A 104 6.84 12.14 25.14
C ILE A 104 7.16 12.91 26.40
N ASP A 105 8.24 12.52 27.08
CA ASP A 105 8.69 13.19 28.29
C ASP A 105 9.53 14.45 28.01
N GLU A 106 9.93 15.15 29.07
CA GLU A 106 10.78 16.35 28.96
C GLU A 106 12.22 16.03 28.49
N ASP A 107 12.63 14.76 28.57
CA ASP A 107 13.99 14.30 28.26
C ASP A 107 14.13 13.85 26.79
N TYR A 108 13.04 13.80 26.01
CA TYR A 108 13.06 13.49 24.59
C TYR A 108 13.77 14.57 23.77
N ILE A 109 14.83 14.18 23.05
CA ILE A 109 15.61 15.09 22.20
C ILE A 109 15.46 14.67 20.74
N TYR A 110 14.84 15.55 19.94
CA TYR A 110 14.68 15.34 18.50
C TYR A 110 16.04 15.16 17.80
N GLY A 111 16.16 14.06 17.05
CA GLY A 111 17.37 13.74 16.28
C GLY A 111 18.42 12.96 17.06
N GLU A 112 18.17 12.64 18.33
CA GLU A 112 19.00 11.77 19.15
C GLU A 112 18.33 10.40 19.39
N ILE A 113 18.97 9.54 20.18
CA ILE A 113 18.38 8.28 20.60
C ILE A 113 17.41 8.52 21.75
N ASN A 114 16.18 8.01 21.65
CA ASN A 114 15.17 8.17 22.70
C ASN A 114 14.58 6.82 23.10
N HIS A 115 14.14 6.73 24.35
CA HIS A 115 13.54 5.51 24.89
C HIS A 115 12.22 5.19 24.18
N GLU A 116 11.40 6.22 23.93
CA GLU A 116 10.10 6.18 23.27
C GLU A 116 10.23 5.68 21.83
N ASP A 117 11.29 6.11 21.13
CA ASP A 117 11.59 5.65 19.77
C ASP A 117 11.78 4.13 19.75
N ILE A 118 12.51 3.57 20.73
CA ILE A 118 12.73 2.12 20.83
C ILE A 118 11.44 1.39 21.18
N SER A 119 10.62 1.93 22.08
CA SER A 119 9.29 1.38 22.41
C SER A 119 8.41 1.27 21.18
N PHE A 120 8.32 2.35 20.39
CA PHE A 120 7.56 2.35 19.14
C PHE A 120 8.16 1.40 18.11
N LEU A 121 9.47 1.40 17.92
CA LEU A 121 10.13 0.54 16.94
C LEU A 121 9.96 -0.95 17.26
N LEU A 122 9.89 -1.33 18.54
CA LEU A 122 9.52 -2.69 18.95
C LEU A 122 8.06 -3.01 18.60
N TRP A 123 7.12 -2.11 18.96
CA TRP A 123 5.70 -2.27 18.63
C TRP A 123 5.49 -2.42 17.12
N TYR A 124 6.12 -1.55 16.35
CA TYR A 124 6.08 -1.54 14.90
C TYR A 124 6.63 -2.85 14.32
N PHE A 125 7.82 -3.27 14.76
CA PHE A 125 8.41 -4.52 14.27
C PHE A 125 7.48 -5.71 14.52
N VAL A 126 7.00 -5.88 15.76
CA VAL A 126 6.13 -7.00 16.15
C VAL A 126 4.82 -7.01 15.35
N ASN A 127 4.16 -5.86 15.19
CA ASN A 127 2.89 -5.74 14.47
C ASN A 127 3.02 -5.74 12.94
N THR A 128 4.26 -5.78 12.42
CA THR A 128 4.50 -5.89 10.98
C THR A 128 4.94 -7.30 10.59
N VAL A 129 5.66 -8.01 11.46
CA VAL A 129 6.08 -9.40 11.19
C VAL A 129 5.02 -10.44 11.53
N ASN A 130 4.06 -10.10 12.39
CA ASN A 130 2.95 -10.98 12.79
C ASN A 130 1.62 -10.43 12.25
N ASP A 131 1.17 -10.93 11.11
CA ASP A 131 -0.10 -10.50 10.51
C ASP A 131 -1.33 -11.12 11.21
N ASP A 132 -1.17 -12.22 11.94
CA ASP A 132 -2.28 -12.94 12.58
C ASP A 132 -2.77 -12.29 13.88
N HIS A 133 -1.98 -11.39 14.50
CA HIS A 133 -2.24 -10.85 15.83
C HIS A 133 -1.80 -9.39 15.98
N VAL A 134 -2.69 -8.56 16.51
CA VAL A 134 -2.35 -7.17 16.91
C VAL A 134 -1.91 -7.14 18.36
N THR A 135 -0.71 -6.64 18.61
CA THR A 135 -0.19 -6.41 19.97
C THR A 135 -0.38 -4.96 20.37
N HIS A 136 -1.10 -4.74 21.48
CA HIS A 136 -1.37 -3.40 22.03
C HIS A 136 -0.08 -2.65 22.41
N PRO A 137 0.04 -1.33 22.16
CA PRO A 137 1.23 -0.53 22.49
C PRO A 137 1.55 -0.45 23.99
N THR A 138 0.54 -0.59 24.87
CA THR A 138 0.72 -0.63 26.33
C THR A 138 1.27 -1.96 26.86
N ASN A 139 1.52 -2.95 25.98
CA ASN A 139 2.08 -4.22 26.41
C ASN A 139 3.40 -3.99 27.17
N ILE A 140 3.52 -4.61 28.35
CA ILE A 140 4.67 -4.43 29.25
C ILE A 140 6.02 -4.74 28.58
N PHE A 141 6.02 -5.58 27.54
CA PHE A 141 7.18 -5.86 26.71
C PHE A 141 7.75 -4.57 26.06
N PHE A 142 6.88 -3.72 25.52
CA PHE A 142 7.24 -2.44 24.90
C PHE A 142 7.62 -1.37 25.92
N GLN A 143 7.41 -1.59 27.22
CA GLN A 143 7.79 -0.65 28.27
C GLN A 143 9.11 -1.03 28.95
N LEU A 144 9.36 -2.33 29.18
CA LEU A 144 10.51 -2.79 29.98
C LEU A 144 11.75 -3.09 29.16
N LEU A 145 11.59 -3.62 27.94
CA LEU A 145 12.73 -3.99 27.11
C LEU A 145 13.52 -2.75 26.61
N PRO A 146 12.87 -1.65 26.16
CA PRO A 146 13.56 -0.44 25.71
C PRO A 146 14.53 0.14 26.75
N ILE A 147 14.18 0.14 28.04
CA ILE A 147 15.07 0.59 29.13
C ILE A 147 16.44 -0.12 29.10
N ARG A 148 16.47 -1.40 28.75
CA ARG A 148 17.72 -2.19 28.72
C ARG A 148 18.48 -1.98 27.41
N ILE A 149 17.77 -1.77 26.31
CA ILE A 149 18.37 -1.46 25.00
C ILE A 149 19.02 -0.07 25.04
N MET A 150 18.32 0.93 25.59
CA MET A 150 18.85 2.30 25.74
C MET A 150 20.18 2.32 26.48
N LYS A 151 20.33 1.58 27.58
CA LYS A 151 21.61 1.47 28.30
C LYS A 151 22.76 0.94 27.44
N ILE A 152 22.48 0.07 26.47
CA ILE A 152 23.48 -0.42 25.54
C ILE A 152 23.83 0.66 24.51
N PHE A 153 22.84 1.40 24.00
CA PHE A 153 23.05 2.47 23.03
C PHE A 153 23.76 3.68 23.62
N GLU A 154 23.34 4.16 24.80
CA GLU A 154 23.99 5.27 25.53
C GLU A 154 25.49 5.01 25.76
N ALA A 155 25.85 3.77 26.10
CA ALA A 155 27.26 3.39 26.31
C ALA A 155 28.12 3.48 25.05
N GLU A 156 27.51 3.45 23.87
CA GLU A 156 28.18 3.45 22.57
C GLU A 156 27.97 4.76 21.79
N TYR A 157 27.02 5.61 22.20
CA TYR A 157 26.57 6.81 21.47
C TYR A 157 27.73 7.75 21.10
N GLU A 158 28.58 8.07 22.07
CA GLU A 158 29.72 9.01 21.90
C GLU A 158 30.88 8.47 21.05
N VAL A 159 30.92 7.16 20.81
CA VAL A 159 32.08 6.49 20.17
C VAL A 159 31.73 5.76 18.87
N ALA A 160 30.43 5.69 18.53
CA ALA A 160 29.96 5.03 17.34
C ALA A 160 30.40 5.75 16.05
N PRO A 161 30.93 5.04 15.04
CA PRO A 161 31.44 5.66 13.83
C PRO A 161 30.31 5.95 12.82
N GLU A 162 30.24 7.17 12.29
CA GLU A 162 29.31 7.51 11.21
C GLU A 162 29.51 6.66 9.94
N ASN A 163 28.41 6.18 9.35
CA ASN A 163 28.42 5.49 8.07
C ASN A 163 28.14 6.46 6.90
N GLN A 164 29.20 7.12 6.45
CA GLN A 164 29.15 8.04 5.30
C GLN A 164 28.88 7.32 3.95
N HIS A 165 29.03 5.99 3.90
CA HIS A 165 28.68 5.22 2.70
C HIS A 165 27.17 5.06 2.57
N LEU A 166 26.49 4.73 3.68
CA LEU A 166 25.05 4.53 3.75
C LEU A 166 24.26 5.76 3.27
N LYS A 167 24.65 6.97 3.70
CA LYS A 167 24.02 8.24 3.29
C LYS A 167 23.81 8.38 1.79
N LYS A 168 24.76 7.93 0.98
CA LYS A 168 24.76 8.15 -0.47
C LYS A 168 23.60 7.45 -1.18
N TYR A 169 23.03 6.42 -0.57
CA TYR A 169 21.93 5.65 -1.15
C TYR A 169 20.57 6.32 -1.03
N TYR A 170 20.45 7.36 -0.19
CA TYR A 170 19.22 8.11 0.07
C TYR A 170 19.30 9.57 -0.41
N GLN A 171 20.25 9.87 -1.29
CA GLN A 171 20.49 11.20 -1.83
C GLN A 171 20.21 11.21 -3.34
N LEU A 172 19.71 12.34 -3.84
CA LEU A 172 19.44 12.54 -5.25
C LEU A 172 20.25 13.74 -5.78
N ASN A 173 20.67 13.67 -7.04
CA ASN A 173 21.32 14.82 -7.68
C ASN A 173 20.32 15.99 -7.79
N HIS A 174 20.74 17.18 -7.42
CA HIS A 174 19.90 18.39 -7.39
C HIS A 174 19.36 18.76 -8.77
N ASN A 175 20.04 18.36 -9.84
CA ASN A 175 19.67 18.64 -11.22
C ASN A 175 19.25 17.39 -11.98
N GLU A 176 18.75 16.36 -11.29
CA GLU A 176 18.29 15.13 -11.95
C GLU A 176 17.21 15.42 -12.99
N THR A 177 17.40 14.83 -14.16
CA THR A 177 16.50 14.96 -15.32
C THR A 177 15.89 13.63 -15.72
N GLU A 178 16.47 12.51 -15.30
CA GLU A 178 16.04 11.17 -15.67
C GLU A 178 15.21 10.52 -14.55
N LEU A 179 14.27 9.66 -14.95
CA LEU A 179 13.40 8.95 -14.01
C LEU A 179 14.13 7.84 -13.23
N TYR A 180 15.11 7.17 -13.86
CA TYR A 180 15.71 5.96 -13.28
C TYR A 180 16.48 6.21 -11.98
N PRO A 181 17.32 7.25 -11.85
CA PRO A 181 17.97 7.55 -10.58
C PRO A 181 16.97 7.87 -9.45
N VAL A 182 15.85 8.53 -9.76
CA VAL A 182 14.78 8.79 -8.78
C VAL A 182 14.20 7.47 -8.28
N ARG A 183 13.92 6.54 -9.20
CA ARG A 183 13.40 5.20 -8.87
C ARG A 183 14.39 4.36 -8.08
N ASP A 184 15.67 4.43 -8.39
CA ASP A 184 16.70 3.70 -7.65
C ASP A 184 16.77 4.15 -6.19
N VAL A 185 16.65 5.46 -5.93
CA VAL A 185 16.59 5.96 -4.55
C VAL A 185 15.29 5.54 -3.86
N ILE A 186 14.14 5.62 -4.53
CA ILE A 186 12.86 5.12 -3.99
C ILE A 186 12.96 3.62 -3.65
N ARG A 187 13.55 2.84 -4.54
CA ARG A 187 13.79 1.40 -4.36
C ARG A 187 14.65 1.16 -3.12
N ASN A 188 15.73 1.92 -2.92
CA ASN A 188 16.58 1.79 -1.74
C ASN A 188 15.82 2.12 -0.46
N ILE A 189 14.98 3.15 -0.49
CA ILE A 189 14.13 3.53 0.65
C ILE A 189 13.19 2.36 0.99
N LEU A 190 12.35 1.93 0.05
CA LEU A 190 11.31 0.93 0.34
C LEU A 190 11.87 -0.49 0.57
N PHE A 191 12.88 -0.91 -0.19
CA PHE A 191 13.29 -2.32 -0.22
C PHE A 191 14.69 -2.57 0.34
N SER A 192 15.40 -1.55 0.80
CA SER A 192 16.77 -1.71 1.28
C SER A 192 17.13 -0.78 2.44
N THR A 193 16.12 -0.38 3.20
CA THR A 193 16.26 0.37 4.45
C THR A 193 15.73 -0.47 5.60
N TYR A 194 16.37 -0.37 6.77
CA TYR A 194 15.96 -1.14 7.95
C TYR A 194 14.50 -0.87 8.33
N LEU A 195 14.04 0.39 8.28
CA LEU A 195 12.71 0.80 8.72
C LEU A 195 11.58 0.11 7.92
N PHE A 196 11.76 -0.07 6.61
CA PHE A 196 10.75 -0.70 5.75
C PHE A 196 11.08 -2.16 5.42
N TYR A 197 12.12 -2.72 6.05
CA TYR A 197 12.43 -4.13 5.93
C TYR A 197 11.27 -5.02 6.40
N PRO A 198 10.73 -4.88 7.63
CA PRO A 198 9.64 -5.75 8.07
C PRO A 198 8.32 -5.47 7.31
N ASP A 199 8.21 -4.30 6.67
CA ASP A 199 7.03 -3.83 5.94
C ASP A 199 7.18 -4.14 4.44
N THR A 200 7.47 -3.12 3.62
CA THR A 200 7.38 -3.22 2.16
C THR A 200 8.36 -4.21 1.53
N PHE A 201 9.52 -4.48 2.15
CA PHE A 201 10.45 -5.47 1.62
C PHE A 201 9.94 -6.91 1.81
N LEU A 202 9.38 -7.27 2.97
CA LEU A 202 8.87 -8.63 3.18
C LEU A 202 7.69 -8.92 2.24
N THR A 203 6.79 -7.95 2.04
CA THR A 203 5.71 -8.06 1.02
C THR A 203 6.29 -8.37 -0.36
N PHE A 204 7.31 -7.62 -0.78
CA PHE A 204 7.97 -7.85 -2.06
C PHE A 204 8.71 -9.20 -2.13
N ASP A 205 9.39 -9.62 -1.07
CA ASP A 205 10.14 -10.88 -1.02
C ASP A 205 9.22 -12.11 -1.13
N ILE A 206 7.99 -12.04 -0.57
CA ILE A 206 6.97 -13.07 -0.74
C ILE A 206 6.60 -13.22 -2.23
N GLU A 207 6.25 -12.13 -2.91
CA GLU A 207 5.90 -12.14 -4.34
C GLU A 207 7.06 -12.66 -5.21
N VAL A 208 8.30 -12.25 -4.91
CA VAL A 208 9.51 -12.74 -5.60
C VAL A 208 9.68 -14.26 -5.43
N ARG A 209 9.46 -14.79 -4.22
CA ARG A 209 9.57 -16.22 -3.95
C ARG A 209 8.51 -17.03 -4.68
N GLU A 210 7.29 -16.52 -4.75
CA GLU A 210 6.18 -17.14 -5.50
C GLU A 210 6.50 -17.21 -7.00
N ILE A 211 6.93 -16.09 -7.60
CA ILE A 211 7.35 -16.04 -9.01
C ILE A 211 8.49 -17.03 -9.29
N ILE A 212 9.50 -17.10 -8.42
CA ILE A 212 10.61 -18.04 -8.57
C ILE A 212 10.13 -19.49 -8.43
N ALA A 213 9.20 -19.77 -7.51
CA ALA A 213 8.64 -21.10 -7.32
C ALA A 213 7.83 -21.54 -8.54
N GLU A 214 6.96 -20.67 -9.06
CA GLU A 214 6.19 -20.93 -10.28
C GLU A 214 7.09 -21.14 -11.50
N ALA A 215 8.09 -20.29 -11.70
CA ALA A 215 9.03 -20.40 -12.81
C ALA A 215 9.78 -21.75 -12.78
N LYS A 216 10.15 -22.24 -11.59
CA LYS A 216 10.75 -23.57 -11.41
C LYS A 216 9.77 -24.69 -11.77
N GLN A 217 8.50 -24.57 -11.41
CA GLN A 217 7.47 -25.56 -11.73
C GLN A 217 7.16 -25.61 -13.23
N LYS A 218 7.04 -24.44 -13.87
CA LYS A 218 6.76 -24.28 -15.32
C LYS A 218 8.00 -24.53 -16.20
N ASN A 219 9.19 -24.63 -15.59
CA ASN A 219 10.48 -24.73 -16.25
C ASN A 219 10.71 -23.55 -17.22
N ASP A 220 10.38 -22.35 -16.75
CA ASP A 220 10.50 -21.11 -17.50
C ASP A 220 11.98 -20.78 -17.78
N LYS A 221 12.20 -20.10 -18.90
CA LYS A 221 13.54 -19.57 -19.22
C LYS A 221 13.88 -18.43 -18.26
N LYS A 222 15.17 -18.33 -17.93
CA LYS A 222 15.69 -17.29 -17.01
C LYS A 222 15.27 -15.88 -17.45
N GLU A 223 15.29 -15.59 -18.75
CA GLU A 223 14.91 -14.28 -19.29
C GLU A 223 13.45 -13.94 -18.98
N VAL A 224 12.55 -14.92 -19.11
CA VAL A 224 11.12 -14.76 -18.81
C VAL A 224 10.92 -14.54 -17.31
N THR A 225 11.60 -15.33 -16.47
CA THR A 225 11.55 -15.13 -15.01
C THR A 225 12.03 -13.74 -14.60
N LEU A 226 13.12 -13.24 -15.20
CA LEU A 226 13.64 -11.90 -14.91
C LEU A 226 12.66 -10.80 -15.35
N MET A 227 11.92 -10.99 -16.44
CA MET A 227 10.87 -10.04 -16.84
C MET A 227 9.76 -9.98 -15.80
N PHE A 228 9.25 -11.13 -15.32
CA PHE A 228 8.23 -11.16 -14.28
C PHE A 228 8.71 -10.55 -12.96
N LEU A 229 9.93 -10.87 -12.52
CA LEU A 229 10.52 -10.26 -11.32
C LEU A 229 10.65 -8.74 -11.45
N ARG A 230 11.03 -8.26 -12.64
CA ARG A 230 11.09 -6.82 -12.90
C ARG A 230 9.71 -6.19 -12.87
N GLU A 231 8.68 -6.81 -13.44
CA GLU A 231 7.32 -6.25 -13.36
C GLU A 231 6.80 -6.23 -11.92
N ALA A 232 6.97 -7.31 -11.16
CA ALA A 232 6.59 -7.38 -9.76
C ALA A 232 7.22 -6.25 -8.93
N GLU A 233 8.55 -6.08 -9.03
CA GLU A 233 9.26 -4.99 -8.35
C GLU A 233 8.67 -3.63 -8.68
N LEU A 234 8.30 -3.39 -9.95
CA LEU A 234 7.77 -2.10 -10.37
C LEU A 234 6.31 -1.90 -10.02
N THR A 235 5.52 -2.96 -10.00
CA THR A 235 4.15 -2.90 -9.49
C THR A 235 4.19 -2.49 -8.03
N VAL A 236 4.90 -3.24 -7.18
CA VAL A 236 5.02 -2.94 -5.75
C VAL A 236 5.60 -1.54 -5.51
N LEU A 237 6.72 -1.18 -6.17
CA LEU A 237 7.38 0.10 -5.98
C LEU A 237 6.48 1.32 -6.25
N ASN A 238 5.52 1.19 -7.17
CA ASN A 238 4.64 2.30 -7.55
C ASN A 238 3.29 2.30 -6.81
N SER A 239 2.82 1.15 -6.34
CA SER A 239 1.51 1.00 -5.70
C SER A 239 1.56 0.99 -4.17
N ILE A 240 2.64 0.48 -3.57
CA ILE A 240 2.71 0.22 -2.13
C ILE A 240 2.72 1.52 -1.33
N HIS A 241 2.00 1.51 -0.21
CA HIS A 241 2.08 2.52 0.84
C HIS A 241 2.68 1.86 2.07
N THR A 242 3.61 2.53 2.73
CA THR A 242 4.20 2.03 3.98
C THR A 242 3.17 2.06 5.09
N LYS A 243 3.17 1.08 5.99
CA LYS A 243 2.30 1.09 7.19
C LYS A 243 2.52 2.36 8.02
N LEU A 244 3.76 2.87 8.04
CA LEU A 244 4.06 4.16 8.64
C LEU A 244 3.47 5.30 7.80
N LEU A 245 2.45 5.97 8.34
CA LEU A 245 1.80 7.17 7.79
C LEU A 245 1.07 7.01 6.44
N HIS A 246 0.97 5.78 5.91
CA HIS A 246 0.40 5.51 4.58
C HIS A 246 1.08 6.35 3.48
N MET A 247 2.41 6.46 3.54
CA MET A 247 3.19 7.22 2.56
C MET A 247 3.74 6.32 1.45
N LYS A 248 3.74 6.82 0.21
CA LYS A 248 4.41 6.20 -0.94
C LYS A 248 5.91 6.49 -0.94
N GLY A 249 6.67 5.67 -1.67
CA GLY A 249 8.12 5.86 -1.84
C GLY A 249 8.53 7.25 -2.34
N LYS A 250 7.76 7.87 -3.24
CA LYS A 250 8.02 9.25 -3.69
C LYS A 250 7.83 10.29 -2.58
N GLU A 251 6.87 10.08 -1.68
CA GLU A 251 6.60 10.98 -0.56
C GLU A 251 7.70 10.85 0.50
N TRP A 252 8.15 9.63 0.76
CA TRP A 252 9.33 9.38 1.58
C TRP A 252 10.58 10.04 1.01
N LEU A 253 10.86 9.87 -0.28
CA LEU A 253 12.01 10.51 -0.92
C LEU A 253 11.95 12.05 -0.81
N ALA A 254 10.80 12.64 -1.15
CA ALA A 254 10.61 14.08 -1.04
C ALA A 254 10.76 14.57 0.41
N ALA A 255 10.28 13.80 1.38
CA ALA A 255 10.40 14.10 2.79
C ALA A 255 11.85 14.00 3.28
N ILE A 256 12.59 12.94 2.93
CA ILE A 256 13.99 12.73 3.32
C ILE A 256 14.90 13.84 2.76
N LEU A 257 14.71 14.23 1.50
CA LEU A 257 15.48 15.32 0.88
C LEU A 257 15.12 16.70 1.44
N GLY A 258 13.90 16.85 1.97
CA GLY A 258 13.38 18.10 2.54
C GLY A 258 12.79 19.06 1.50
N GLU A 259 11.96 19.99 1.99
CA GLU A 259 11.20 20.94 1.15
C GLU A 259 12.08 21.94 0.38
N HIS A 260 13.31 22.17 0.85
CA HIS A 260 14.28 23.05 0.20
C HIS A 260 15.01 22.38 -0.97
N HIS A 261 14.87 21.07 -1.16
CA HIS A 261 15.48 20.38 -2.28
C HIS A 261 14.82 20.81 -3.60
N PRO A 262 15.58 21.17 -4.65
CA PRO A 262 15.02 21.72 -5.90
C PRO A 262 14.05 20.77 -6.63
N LEU A 263 14.18 19.46 -6.41
CA LEU A 263 13.31 18.44 -6.99
C LEU A 263 12.13 18.03 -6.10
N HIS A 264 11.94 18.65 -4.93
CA HIS A 264 10.91 18.23 -3.97
C HIS A 264 9.51 18.11 -4.63
N GLN A 265 9.07 19.15 -5.35
CA GLN A 265 7.79 19.13 -6.05
C GLN A 265 7.79 18.23 -7.28
N ASP A 266 8.90 18.14 -8.02
CA ASP A 266 9.01 17.22 -9.15
C ASP A 266 8.79 15.75 -8.70
N ILE A 267 9.36 15.37 -7.56
CA ILE A 267 9.23 14.03 -6.94
C ILE A 267 7.77 13.75 -6.57
N LEU A 268 7.09 14.67 -5.88
CA LEU A 268 5.69 14.49 -5.50
C LEU A 268 4.76 14.37 -6.73
N ASN A 269 5.08 15.14 -7.78
CA ASN A 269 4.34 15.16 -9.04
C ASN A 269 4.66 13.97 -9.97
N CYS A 270 5.60 13.09 -9.61
CA CYS A 270 5.82 11.86 -10.35
C CYS A 270 4.51 11.05 -10.41
N SER A 271 4.06 10.69 -11.62
CA SER A 271 2.74 10.09 -11.80
C SER A 271 2.70 8.65 -11.31
N GLU A 272 1.48 8.13 -11.16
CA GLU A 272 1.27 6.68 -11.17
C GLU A 272 1.81 6.07 -12.47
N ARG A 273 2.22 4.81 -12.41
CA ARG A 273 2.67 4.05 -13.58
C ARG A 273 1.45 3.55 -14.35
N VAL A 274 1.46 3.72 -15.67
CA VAL A 274 0.49 3.08 -16.57
C VAL A 274 1.17 1.85 -17.16
N PHE A 275 0.53 0.69 -17.05
CA PHE A 275 1.02 -0.58 -17.59
C PHE A 275 -0.13 -1.31 -18.26
N GLY A 276 0.08 -1.77 -19.50
CA GLY A 276 -1.00 -2.37 -20.28
C GLY A 276 -0.65 -2.54 -21.76
N LEU A 277 -1.66 -2.81 -22.57
CA LEU A 277 -1.53 -2.90 -24.02
C LEU A 277 -1.65 -1.52 -24.68
N PHE A 278 -0.78 -1.26 -25.64
CA PHE A 278 -0.76 -0.02 -26.42
C PHE A 278 -0.63 -0.31 -27.92
N PHE A 279 -1.31 0.49 -28.73
CA PHE A 279 -1.07 0.58 -30.17
C PHE A 279 0.07 1.56 -30.45
N TYR A 280 0.99 1.20 -31.33
CA TYR A 280 1.98 2.13 -31.86
C TYR A 280 1.36 3.04 -32.93
N LYS A 281 1.55 4.36 -32.76
CA LYS A 281 0.98 5.39 -33.64
C LYS A 281 2.04 6.16 -34.43
N GLY A 282 3.27 5.62 -34.49
CA GLY A 282 4.39 6.24 -35.17
C GLY A 282 5.38 6.88 -34.20
N GLU A 283 6.37 7.56 -34.75
CA GLU A 283 7.43 8.20 -33.99
C GLU A 283 7.96 9.43 -34.72
N ASP A 284 8.56 10.35 -33.98
CA ASP A 284 9.36 11.43 -34.53
C ASP A 284 10.83 11.32 -34.08
N LYS A 285 11.60 12.40 -34.20
CA LYS A 285 13.01 12.42 -33.79
C LYS A 285 13.20 12.18 -32.30
N ASN A 286 12.26 12.64 -31.47
CA ASN A 286 12.39 12.73 -30.03
C ASN A 286 11.50 11.73 -29.30
N ASP A 287 10.40 11.29 -29.91
CA ASP A 287 9.34 10.61 -29.19
C ASP A 287 8.70 9.47 -30.00
N VAL A 288 8.16 8.49 -29.27
CA VAL A 288 7.29 7.42 -29.79
C VAL A 288 5.85 7.72 -29.37
N PHE A 289 4.92 7.69 -30.31
CA PHE A 289 3.50 7.92 -30.07
C PHE A 289 2.81 6.58 -29.85
N ILE A 290 2.12 6.43 -28.73
CA ILE A 290 1.38 5.22 -28.38
C ILE A 290 -0.02 5.55 -27.88
N GLU A 291 -0.96 4.64 -28.08
CA GLU A 291 -2.35 4.78 -27.64
C GLU A 291 -2.74 3.58 -26.79
N HIS A 292 -3.15 3.82 -25.56
CA HIS A 292 -3.58 2.77 -24.64
C HIS A 292 -4.83 2.08 -25.17
N VAL A 293 -4.76 0.76 -25.35
CA VAL A 293 -5.81 -0.02 -26.06
C VAL A 293 -7.15 0.10 -25.34
N ALA A 294 -7.17 -0.03 -24.01
CA ALA A 294 -8.40 -0.07 -23.24
C ALA A 294 -9.13 1.28 -23.22
N SER A 295 -8.40 2.39 -23.08
CA SER A 295 -8.98 3.73 -22.89
C SER A 295 -8.89 4.65 -24.10
N ALA A 296 -8.20 4.24 -25.17
CA ALA A 296 -7.84 5.07 -26.31
C ALA A 296 -7.02 6.34 -25.96
N MET A 297 -6.48 6.43 -24.74
CA MET A 297 -5.69 7.57 -24.30
C MET A 297 -4.32 7.57 -24.98
N GLN A 298 -3.93 8.72 -25.51
CA GLN A 298 -2.69 8.87 -26.26
C GLN A 298 -1.55 9.37 -25.37
N PHE A 299 -0.37 8.81 -25.58
CA PHE A 299 0.85 9.12 -24.84
C PHE A 299 2.00 9.41 -25.79
N LYS A 300 2.90 10.27 -25.30
CA LYS A 300 4.11 10.70 -26.00
C LYS A 300 5.32 10.23 -25.19
N LEU A 301 5.83 9.07 -25.55
CA LEU A 301 6.93 8.37 -24.88
C LEU A 301 8.28 8.94 -25.34
N THR A 302 9.06 9.50 -24.42
CA THR A 302 10.34 10.12 -24.76
C THR A 302 11.39 9.07 -25.14
N LYS A 303 12.05 9.25 -26.29
CA LYS A 303 13.16 8.37 -26.73
C LYS A 303 14.39 8.47 -25.84
N LYS A 304 14.47 9.47 -24.95
CA LYS A 304 15.51 9.53 -23.89
C LYS A 304 15.46 8.31 -22.96
N SER A 305 14.28 7.72 -22.80
CA SER A 305 14.02 6.58 -21.93
C SER A 305 14.24 5.22 -22.61
N ILE A 306 14.66 5.21 -23.88
CA ILE A 306 14.76 4.01 -24.70
C ILE A 306 16.18 3.92 -25.25
N ASP A 307 16.97 2.97 -24.74
CA ASP A 307 18.34 2.68 -25.18
C ASP A 307 18.43 1.49 -26.16
N PHE A 308 17.28 0.95 -26.58
CA PHE A 308 17.15 -0.17 -27.51
C PHE A 308 16.26 0.19 -28.72
N PRO A 309 16.37 -0.53 -29.85
CA PRO A 309 15.43 -0.37 -30.96
C PRO A 309 14.00 -0.74 -30.54
N PHE A 310 13.05 0.16 -30.72
CA PHE A 310 11.65 -0.13 -30.40
C PHE A 310 11.17 -1.36 -31.20
N PRO A 311 10.49 -2.35 -30.57
CA PRO A 311 10.34 -3.68 -31.17
C PRO A 311 9.29 -3.76 -32.29
N ILE A 312 8.63 -2.64 -32.63
CA ILE A 312 7.54 -2.57 -33.60
C ILE A 312 7.65 -1.33 -34.48
N ASN A 313 7.19 -1.45 -35.73
CA ASN A 313 7.50 -0.48 -36.79
C ASN A 313 6.27 -0.08 -37.62
N ASN A 314 5.17 -0.84 -37.58
CA ASN A 314 3.96 -0.53 -38.34
C ASN A 314 2.92 0.13 -37.44
N ILE A 315 2.17 1.07 -38.00
CA ILE A 315 1.03 1.68 -37.30
C ILE A 315 0.05 0.59 -36.87
N ASP A 316 -0.41 0.71 -35.62
CA ASP A 316 -1.29 -0.21 -34.91
C ASP A 316 -0.70 -1.60 -34.57
N ASP A 317 0.63 -1.78 -34.70
CA ASP A 317 1.32 -2.87 -34.00
C ASP A 317 1.08 -2.73 -32.49
N ILE A 318 0.92 -3.86 -31.79
CA ILE A 318 0.56 -3.89 -30.36
C ILE A 318 1.81 -4.16 -29.53
N VAL A 319 1.93 -3.43 -28.42
CA VAL A 319 2.99 -3.62 -27.43
C VAL A 319 2.42 -3.62 -26.03
N TYR A 320 2.87 -4.57 -25.22
CA TYR A 320 2.69 -4.54 -23.78
C TYR A 320 3.86 -3.78 -23.16
N ILE A 321 3.58 -2.63 -22.55
CA ILE A 321 4.62 -1.68 -22.11
C ILE A 321 4.17 -0.90 -20.89
N GLY A 322 5.13 -0.56 -20.03
CA GLY A 322 4.92 0.35 -18.90
C GLY A 322 5.49 1.73 -19.17
N ILE A 323 4.76 2.76 -18.75
CA ILE A 323 5.15 4.16 -18.85
C ILE A 323 4.86 4.91 -17.56
N GLN A 324 5.65 5.95 -17.28
CA GLN A 324 5.47 6.80 -16.11
C GLN A 324 5.91 8.23 -16.41
N GLN A 325 5.16 9.22 -15.91
CA GLN A 325 5.47 10.62 -16.15
C GLN A 325 6.47 11.15 -15.12
N TRP A 326 7.54 11.77 -15.62
CA TRP A 326 8.55 12.48 -14.85
C TRP A 326 8.84 13.82 -15.53
N LYS A 327 8.71 14.92 -14.79
CA LYS A 327 8.92 16.30 -15.28
C LYS A 327 8.18 16.61 -16.59
N ASN A 328 6.91 16.18 -16.66
CA ASN A 328 6.02 16.33 -17.82
C ASN A 328 6.42 15.54 -19.08
N GLU A 329 7.37 14.61 -19.00
CA GLU A 329 7.71 13.67 -20.06
C GLU A 329 7.27 12.26 -19.65
N TRP A 330 6.72 11.46 -20.58
CA TRP A 330 6.41 10.05 -20.32
C TRP A 330 7.64 9.20 -20.62
N TRP A 331 8.13 8.47 -19.63
CA TRP A 331 9.32 7.62 -19.69
C TRP A 331 8.91 6.15 -19.75
N PHE A 332 9.69 5.35 -20.47
CA PHE A 332 9.60 3.89 -20.45
C PHE A 332 9.90 3.36 -19.05
N SER A 333 9.07 2.43 -18.57
CA SER A 333 9.10 1.92 -17.22
C SER A 333 8.74 0.43 -17.16
N GLY A 334 9.75 -0.44 -17.22
CA GLY A 334 9.60 -1.89 -17.03
C GLY A 334 10.04 -2.68 -18.24
N ASN A 335 9.19 -3.60 -18.68
CA ASN A 335 9.41 -4.40 -19.88
C ASN A 335 8.65 -3.85 -21.08
N VAL A 336 9.10 -4.25 -22.26
CA VAL A 336 8.43 -4.00 -23.54
C VAL A 336 8.31 -5.33 -24.28
N VAL A 337 7.10 -5.72 -24.63
CA VAL A 337 6.84 -7.00 -25.31
C VAL A 337 5.94 -6.76 -26.52
N PRO A 338 6.40 -7.01 -27.75
CA PRO A 338 5.53 -6.95 -28.92
C PRO A 338 4.49 -8.08 -28.82
N VAL A 339 3.22 -7.74 -29.07
CA VAL A 339 2.10 -8.68 -29.01
C VAL A 339 1.53 -8.84 -30.43
N PRO A 340 1.35 -10.08 -30.93
CA PRO A 340 0.68 -10.31 -32.21
C PRO A 340 -0.72 -9.70 -32.21
N PHE A 341 -1.16 -9.19 -33.36
CA PHE A 341 -2.52 -8.68 -33.49
C PHE A 341 -3.54 -9.80 -33.26
N ASP A 342 -4.46 -9.56 -32.32
CA ASP A 342 -5.59 -10.42 -32.02
C ASP A 342 -6.83 -9.54 -31.76
N ALA A 343 -7.86 -9.70 -32.59
CA ALA A 343 -9.06 -8.88 -32.51
C ALA A 343 -9.90 -9.16 -31.26
N ASP A 344 -9.88 -10.40 -30.77
CA ASP A 344 -10.63 -10.80 -29.58
C ASP A 344 -9.93 -10.23 -28.34
N LEU A 345 -8.60 -10.33 -28.27
CA LEU A 345 -7.80 -9.69 -27.20
C LEU A 345 -8.06 -8.18 -27.11
N ILE A 346 -8.04 -7.48 -28.25
CA ILE A 346 -8.30 -6.03 -28.29
C ILE A 346 -9.73 -5.74 -27.81
N LEU A 347 -10.70 -6.54 -28.22
CA LEU A 347 -12.08 -6.36 -27.82
C LEU A 347 -12.25 -6.59 -26.32
N ASP A 348 -11.63 -7.64 -25.78
CA ASP A 348 -11.64 -7.96 -24.35
C ASP A 348 -10.98 -6.83 -23.54
N GLU A 349 -9.81 -6.35 -23.96
CA GLU A 349 -9.10 -5.24 -23.33
C GLU A 349 -9.93 -3.95 -23.32
N LYS A 350 -10.62 -3.65 -24.43
CA LYS A 350 -11.52 -2.48 -24.53
C LYS A 350 -12.78 -2.60 -23.69
N ASN A 351 -13.19 -3.82 -23.34
CA ASN A 351 -14.33 -4.09 -22.46
C ASN A 351 -13.92 -4.32 -21.00
N SER A 352 -12.62 -4.45 -20.71
CA SER A 352 -12.09 -4.57 -19.36
C SER A 352 -12.13 -3.23 -18.63
N VAL A 353 -13.01 -3.12 -17.63
CA VAL A 353 -13.02 -1.98 -16.70
C VAL A 353 -11.68 -1.89 -15.97
N GLU A 354 -11.11 -3.03 -15.57
CA GLU A 354 -9.82 -3.08 -14.87
C GLU A 354 -8.68 -2.51 -15.73
N ALA A 355 -8.60 -2.88 -17.01
CA ALA A 355 -7.60 -2.32 -17.91
C ALA A 355 -7.78 -0.79 -18.08
N LYS A 356 -9.04 -0.29 -18.15
CA LYS A 356 -9.30 1.16 -18.22
C LYS A 356 -8.88 1.89 -16.94
N LYS A 357 -9.01 1.27 -15.76
CA LYS A 357 -8.61 1.89 -14.48
C LYS A 357 -7.14 2.29 -14.45
N ALA A 358 -6.28 1.66 -15.26
CA ALA A 358 -4.86 2.01 -15.38
C ALA A 358 -4.60 3.49 -15.69
N VAL A 359 -5.58 4.22 -16.26
CA VAL A 359 -5.48 5.66 -16.54
C VAL A 359 -6.47 6.52 -15.74
N ASN A 360 -7.18 5.94 -14.76
CA ASN A 360 -8.19 6.67 -13.99
C ASN A 360 -7.60 7.85 -13.21
N PHE A 361 -6.38 7.74 -12.69
CA PHE A 361 -5.75 8.88 -11.99
C PHE A 361 -5.64 10.13 -12.89
N ILE A 362 -5.46 9.96 -14.20
CA ILE A 362 -5.43 11.06 -15.17
C ILE A 362 -6.85 11.59 -15.39
N SER A 363 -7.79 10.71 -15.71
CA SER A 363 -9.16 11.09 -16.06
C SER A 363 -9.92 11.68 -14.86
N HIS A 364 -9.71 11.15 -13.65
CA HIS A 364 -10.29 11.67 -12.41
C HIS A 364 -9.77 13.07 -12.11
N THR A 365 -8.45 13.30 -12.24
CA THR A 365 -7.86 14.63 -12.04
C THR A 365 -8.44 15.65 -13.02
N GLN A 366 -8.67 15.26 -14.27
CA GLN A 366 -9.26 16.14 -15.29
C GLN A 366 -10.76 16.39 -15.08
N ASN A 367 -11.46 15.51 -14.34
CA ASN A 367 -12.93 15.48 -14.24
C ASN A 367 -13.43 15.44 -12.79
N GLU A 368 -12.65 15.99 -11.85
CA GLU A 368 -12.90 15.87 -10.41
C GLU A 368 -14.33 16.31 -10.01
N ALA A 369 -14.79 17.45 -10.52
CA ALA A 369 -16.12 17.97 -10.23
C ALA A 369 -17.23 17.03 -10.74
N THR A 370 -17.03 16.43 -11.92
CA THR A 370 -17.98 15.47 -12.51
C THR A 370 -18.05 14.20 -11.68
N ILE A 371 -16.90 13.65 -11.27
CA ILE A 371 -16.83 12.46 -10.41
C ILE A 371 -17.51 12.71 -9.06
N LYS A 372 -17.22 13.84 -8.41
CA LYS A 372 -17.89 14.23 -7.15
C LYS A 372 -19.40 14.36 -7.32
N SER A 373 -19.86 14.95 -8.42
CA SER A 373 -21.30 15.07 -8.70
C SER A 373 -21.96 13.71 -8.93
N ILE A 374 -21.28 12.77 -9.58
CA ILE A 374 -21.78 11.42 -9.79
C ILE A 374 -21.95 10.71 -8.45
N LEU A 375 -20.91 10.71 -7.61
CA LEU A 375 -20.94 10.07 -6.29
C LEU A 375 -22.04 10.67 -5.40
N ALA A 376 -22.18 12.00 -5.38
CA ALA A 376 -23.22 12.66 -4.61
C ALA A 376 -24.65 12.29 -5.08
N ASN A 377 -24.86 12.12 -6.39
CA ASN A 377 -26.15 11.70 -6.92
C ASN A 377 -26.44 10.22 -6.60
N GLN A 378 -25.41 9.36 -6.67
CA GLN A 378 -25.49 7.96 -6.26
C GLN A 378 -25.80 7.84 -4.77
N GLU A 379 -25.10 8.58 -3.91
CA GLU A 379 -25.32 8.64 -2.47
C GLU A 379 -26.76 9.05 -2.16
N LYS A 380 -27.23 10.13 -2.77
CA LYS A 380 -28.60 10.60 -2.60
C LYS A 380 -29.61 9.52 -2.97
N ALA A 381 -29.43 8.86 -4.11
CA ALA A 381 -30.32 7.79 -4.56
C ALA A 381 -30.30 6.59 -3.59
N PHE A 382 -29.13 6.23 -3.05
CA PHE A 382 -28.98 5.16 -2.08
C PHE A 382 -29.71 5.48 -0.77
N LEU A 383 -29.52 6.70 -0.25
CA LEU A 383 -30.18 7.18 0.96
C LEU A 383 -31.72 7.22 0.79
N GLU A 384 -32.22 7.73 -0.33
CA GLU A 384 -33.66 7.77 -0.63
C GLU A 384 -34.28 6.37 -0.70
N LEU A 385 -33.56 5.39 -1.24
CA LEU A 385 -34.00 3.99 -1.30
C LEU A 385 -33.95 3.30 0.07
N ASN A 386 -33.09 3.76 0.98
CA ASN A 386 -32.77 3.09 2.23
C ASN A 386 -33.13 3.90 3.49
N ASN A 387 -34.24 4.63 3.47
CA ASN A 387 -34.76 5.40 4.62
C ASN A 387 -33.71 6.36 5.25
N ASN A 388 -32.90 7.01 4.42
CA ASN A 388 -31.79 7.88 4.81
C ASN A 388 -30.68 7.19 5.63
N SER A 389 -30.54 5.87 5.52
CA SER A 389 -29.41 5.14 6.09
C SER A 389 -28.33 4.91 5.03
N PRO A 390 -27.04 5.22 5.31
CA PRO A 390 -25.93 4.90 4.40
C PRO A 390 -25.52 3.43 4.45
N ILE A 391 -26.16 2.62 5.32
CA ILE A 391 -25.85 1.21 5.52
C ILE A 391 -27.10 0.33 5.41
N VAL A 392 -26.95 -0.83 4.77
CA VAL A 392 -28.00 -1.86 4.59
C VAL A 392 -27.47 -3.19 5.06
N PHE A 393 -28.26 -3.91 5.84
CA PHE A 393 -27.99 -5.29 6.25
C PHE A 393 -28.99 -6.22 5.55
N LEU A 394 -28.50 -7.21 4.81
CA LEU A 394 -29.39 -8.12 4.07
C LEU A 394 -28.85 -9.55 3.97
N PRO A 395 -29.71 -10.56 3.75
CA PRO A 395 -29.25 -11.91 3.43
C PRO A 395 -28.44 -11.91 2.13
N LYS A 396 -27.33 -12.64 2.08
CA LYS A 396 -26.43 -12.64 0.91
C LYS A 396 -27.15 -12.91 -0.42
N LYS A 397 -28.13 -13.82 -0.40
CA LYS A 397 -28.97 -14.16 -1.57
C LYS A 397 -29.76 -12.98 -2.16
N ASP A 398 -29.96 -11.91 -1.41
CA ASP A 398 -30.74 -10.75 -1.82
C ASP A 398 -29.83 -9.60 -2.35
N LEU A 399 -28.50 -9.79 -2.34
CA LEU A 399 -27.50 -8.78 -2.72
C LEU A 399 -27.64 -8.32 -4.17
N GLU A 400 -27.63 -9.25 -5.13
CA GLU A 400 -27.76 -8.93 -6.56
C GLU A 400 -29.08 -8.20 -6.87
N LYS A 401 -30.15 -8.63 -6.19
CA LYS A 401 -31.47 -8.01 -6.32
C LYS A 401 -31.45 -6.58 -5.79
N PHE A 402 -30.81 -6.33 -4.64
CA PHE A 402 -30.67 -5.00 -4.08
C PHE A 402 -29.86 -4.10 -5.03
N GLN A 403 -28.70 -4.55 -5.50
CA GLN A 403 -27.84 -3.79 -6.42
C GLN A 403 -28.58 -3.45 -7.73
N THR A 404 -29.30 -4.41 -8.31
CA THR A 404 -30.10 -4.18 -9.53
C THR A 404 -31.16 -3.11 -9.28
N ASN A 405 -31.93 -3.23 -8.20
CA ASN A 405 -32.96 -2.25 -7.85
C ASN A 405 -32.38 -0.86 -7.58
N TYR A 406 -31.24 -0.80 -6.89
CA TYR A 406 -30.52 0.45 -6.62
C TYR A 406 -30.05 1.12 -7.92
N MET A 407 -29.42 0.36 -8.83
CA MET A 407 -28.97 0.89 -10.10
C MET A 407 -30.13 1.33 -11.01
N GLU A 408 -31.24 0.59 -11.03
CA GLU A 408 -32.47 1.02 -11.71
C GLU A 408 -33.02 2.32 -11.12
N TYR A 409 -33.08 2.43 -9.80
CA TYR A 409 -33.55 3.63 -9.11
C TYR A 409 -32.67 4.84 -9.42
N TYR A 410 -31.34 4.70 -9.30
CA TYR A 410 -30.38 5.74 -9.64
C TYR A 410 -30.51 6.16 -11.11
N ASN A 411 -30.53 5.22 -12.05
CA ASN A 411 -30.65 5.52 -13.47
C ASN A 411 -31.97 6.27 -13.80
N ASN A 412 -33.07 5.90 -13.14
CA ASN A 412 -34.34 6.62 -13.28
C ASN A 412 -34.28 8.04 -12.70
N SER A 413 -33.56 8.23 -11.59
CA SER A 413 -33.39 9.53 -10.93
C SER A 413 -32.63 10.56 -11.81
N LEU A 414 -31.79 10.09 -12.74
CA LEU A 414 -31.05 10.96 -13.66
C LEU A 414 -31.95 11.68 -14.68
N ASN A 415 -33.19 11.20 -14.90
CA ASN A 415 -34.16 11.80 -15.82
C ASN A 415 -33.62 12.07 -17.25
N LEU A 416 -32.70 11.22 -17.73
CA LEU A 416 -32.09 11.36 -19.05
C LEU A 416 -33.13 11.14 -20.16
N SER A 417 -33.09 11.98 -21.19
CA SER A 417 -33.86 11.79 -22.42
C SER A 417 -33.35 10.57 -23.21
N GLU A 418 -34.21 9.98 -24.03
CA GLU A 418 -33.82 8.85 -24.90
C GLU A 418 -32.64 9.21 -25.82
N LYS A 419 -32.59 10.47 -26.27
CA LYS A 419 -31.47 10.98 -27.07
C LYS A 419 -30.16 10.96 -26.28
N GLU A 420 -30.15 11.42 -25.03
CA GLU A 420 -28.94 11.43 -24.19
C GLU A 420 -28.46 10.00 -23.90
N LYS A 421 -29.39 9.06 -23.67
CA LYS A 421 -29.06 7.63 -23.50
C LYS A 421 -28.44 7.03 -24.76
N GLU A 422 -29.03 7.29 -25.93
CA GLU A 422 -28.50 6.82 -27.22
C GLU A 422 -27.11 7.42 -27.50
N GLU A 423 -26.93 8.71 -27.27
CA GLU A 423 -25.64 9.39 -27.46
C GLU A 423 -24.57 8.80 -26.55
N ALA A 424 -24.87 8.53 -25.27
CA ALA A 424 -23.93 7.90 -24.35
C ALA A 424 -23.51 6.49 -24.81
N VAL A 425 -24.47 5.67 -25.26
CA VAL A 425 -24.19 4.32 -25.80
C VAL A 425 -23.33 4.39 -27.07
N GLN A 426 -23.60 5.35 -27.96
CA GLN A 426 -22.82 5.51 -29.19
C GLN A 426 -21.38 5.97 -28.90
N ARG A 427 -21.17 6.85 -27.90
CA ARG A 427 -19.82 7.27 -27.48
C ARG A 427 -19.01 6.09 -26.95
N ALA A 428 -19.57 5.31 -26.02
CA ALA A 428 -18.94 4.10 -25.50
C ALA A 428 -18.57 3.10 -26.60
N ARG A 429 -19.50 2.84 -27.55
CA ARG A 429 -19.27 1.92 -28.67
C ARG A 429 -18.19 2.40 -29.63
N LYS A 430 -18.06 3.71 -29.85
CA LYS A 430 -16.99 4.28 -30.71
C LYS A 430 -15.60 3.97 -30.16
N GLU A 431 -15.46 3.83 -28.85
CA GLU A 431 -14.22 3.44 -28.17
C GLU A 431 -14.04 1.91 -28.09
N GLY A 432 -15.05 1.15 -28.51
CA GLY A 432 -15.09 -0.31 -28.43
C GLY A 432 -15.56 -0.85 -27.08
N TYR A 433 -16.15 -0.01 -26.22
CA TYR A 433 -16.80 -0.43 -24.99
C TYR A 433 -18.26 -0.80 -25.26
N PHE A 434 -18.60 -2.07 -25.05
CA PHE A 434 -19.93 -2.64 -25.24
C PHE A 434 -20.63 -2.97 -23.91
N GLY A 435 -19.86 -3.13 -22.82
CA GLY A 435 -20.40 -3.30 -21.46
C GLY A 435 -20.96 -4.69 -21.16
N ASN A 436 -20.48 -5.71 -21.88
CA ASN A 436 -21.00 -7.08 -21.78
C ASN A 436 -20.04 -8.05 -21.05
N ALA A 437 -18.84 -7.58 -20.66
CA ALA A 437 -17.81 -8.41 -20.05
C ALA A 437 -17.46 -7.87 -18.67
N GLU A 438 -18.29 -8.21 -17.68
CA GLU A 438 -17.86 -8.13 -16.28
C GLU A 438 -17.42 -9.53 -15.86
N THR A 439 -16.12 -9.74 -15.79
CA THR A 439 -15.55 -10.81 -14.98
C THR A 439 -15.48 -10.27 -13.55
N GLN A 440 -16.46 -10.64 -12.72
CA GLN A 440 -16.31 -10.53 -11.26
C GLN A 440 -14.98 -11.18 -10.84
N SER A 441 -14.29 -10.61 -9.85
CA SER A 441 -13.06 -11.21 -9.33
C SER A 441 -13.34 -12.63 -8.83
N GLU A 442 -12.34 -13.51 -8.92
CA GLU A 442 -12.48 -14.89 -8.45
C GLU A 442 -12.77 -14.96 -6.93
N ASP A 443 -12.21 -14.02 -6.16
CA ASP A 443 -12.46 -13.92 -4.72
C ASP A 443 -13.91 -13.55 -4.41
N TYR A 444 -14.48 -12.60 -5.15
CA TYR A 444 -15.89 -12.23 -5.01
C TYR A 444 -16.81 -13.42 -5.35
N LYS A 445 -16.50 -14.16 -6.42
CA LYS A 445 -17.23 -15.39 -6.77
C LYS A 445 -17.10 -16.45 -5.68
N ALA A 446 -15.91 -16.63 -5.10
CA ALA A 446 -15.67 -17.57 -4.02
C ALA A 446 -16.47 -17.20 -2.76
N MET A 447 -16.52 -15.92 -2.38
CA MET A 447 -17.35 -15.45 -1.26
C MET A 447 -18.85 -15.64 -1.50
N LEU A 448 -19.33 -15.36 -2.70
CA LEU A 448 -20.72 -15.63 -3.07
C LEU A 448 -21.04 -17.14 -3.01
N ALA A 449 -20.09 -18.00 -3.38
CA ALA A 449 -20.25 -19.46 -3.34
C ALA A 449 -20.10 -20.09 -1.94
N SER A 450 -19.47 -19.39 -0.98
CA SER A 450 -19.29 -19.89 0.39
C SER A 450 -20.63 -20.09 1.11
N ASN A 451 -20.80 -21.20 1.83
CA ASN A 451 -21.99 -21.42 2.67
C ASN A 451 -21.84 -20.88 4.09
N GLU A 452 -20.65 -20.40 4.47
CA GLU A 452 -20.36 -19.91 5.82
C GLU A 452 -20.83 -18.46 6.02
N ILE A 453 -20.96 -17.70 4.92
CA ILE A 453 -21.40 -16.31 4.93
C ILE A 453 -22.87 -16.24 4.50
N GLU A 454 -23.77 -16.01 5.45
CA GLU A 454 -25.22 -15.96 5.23
C GLU A 454 -25.77 -14.54 4.96
N SER A 455 -25.01 -13.50 5.31
CA SER A 455 -25.45 -12.11 5.26
C SER A 455 -24.37 -11.20 4.67
N ALA A 456 -24.82 -10.06 4.14
CA ALA A 456 -24.00 -9.03 3.53
C ALA A 456 -24.36 -7.66 4.10
N LEU A 457 -23.38 -6.78 4.12
CA LEU A 457 -23.48 -5.37 4.47
C LEU A 457 -23.23 -4.57 3.20
N LEU A 458 -24.11 -3.64 2.87
CA LEU A 458 -23.82 -2.61 1.88
C LEU A 458 -23.65 -1.28 2.56
N PHE A 459 -22.58 -0.58 2.25
CA PHE A 459 -22.29 0.76 2.74
C PHE A 459 -22.08 1.69 1.57
N PHE A 460 -22.75 2.85 1.57
CA PHE A 460 -22.46 3.87 0.58
C PHE A 460 -21.34 4.78 1.11
N ASN A 461 -20.13 4.59 0.58
CA ASN A 461 -19.01 5.48 0.85
C ASN A 461 -19.05 6.66 -0.12
N SER A 462 -19.21 7.87 0.43
CA SER A 462 -19.24 9.12 -0.35
C SER A 462 -17.97 9.38 -1.21
N LYS A 463 -16.85 8.69 -0.94
CA LYS A 463 -15.58 8.82 -1.68
C LYS A 463 -15.37 7.76 -2.76
N SER A 464 -15.79 6.51 -2.53
CA SER A 464 -15.55 5.38 -3.45
C SER A 464 -16.81 4.92 -4.19
N GLY A 465 -17.98 5.03 -3.57
CA GLY A 465 -19.24 4.53 -4.10
C GLY A 465 -19.85 3.43 -3.21
N LEU A 466 -20.49 2.44 -3.84
CA LEU A 466 -21.16 1.36 -3.12
C LEU A 466 -20.16 0.27 -2.72
N GLU A 467 -19.97 0.10 -1.42
CA GLU A 467 -19.12 -0.94 -0.84
C GLU A 467 -19.96 -2.13 -0.38
N ILE A 468 -19.38 -3.33 -0.49
CA ILE A 468 -19.97 -4.58 -0.01
C ILE A 468 -18.99 -5.19 0.97
N ALA A 469 -19.47 -5.47 2.18
CA ALA A 469 -18.69 -6.14 3.21
C ALA A 469 -19.40 -7.41 3.67
N PHE A 470 -18.60 -8.41 4.04
CA PHE A 470 -19.05 -9.69 4.56
C PHE A 470 -18.40 -9.94 5.92
N GLY A 471 -19.03 -10.75 6.77
CA GLY A 471 -18.41 -11.22 8.01
C GLY A 471 -18.22 -10.17 9.11
N ILE A 472 -18.78 -8.95 8.98
CA ILE A 472 -18.60 -7.88 9.99
C ILE A 472 -19.90 -7.32 10.56
N ASN A 473 -21.05 -7.97 10.32
CA ASN A 473 -22.36 -7.42 10.69
C ASN A 473 -22.48 -7.10 12.18
N SER A 474 -21.93 -7.95 13.05
CA SER A 474 -21.91 -7.72 14.51
C SER A 474 -21.06 -6.53 14.98
N ALA A 475 -20.28 -5.86 14.12
CA ALA A 475 -19.65 -4.58 14.47
C ALA A 475 -20.67 -3.44 14.64
N PHE A 476 -21.91 -3.62 14.17
CA PHE A 476 -22.95 -2.58 14.14
C PHE A 476 -24.13 -2.93 15.05
N PRO A 477 -24.07 -2.64 16.37
CA PRO A 477 -25.10 -2.92 17.37
C PRO A 477 -26.33 -2.00 17.23
N THR A 478 -27.10 -2.15 16.14
CA THR A 478 -28.34 -1.38 15.90
C THR A 478 -29.56 -2.26 15.75
N THR A 479 -30.71 -1.77 16.21
CA THR A 479 -32.02 -2.44 16.04
C THR A 479 -32.42 -2.69 14.58
N THR A 480 -31.84 -1.95 13.63
CA THR A 480 -32.07 -2.14 12.19
C THR A 480 -31.19 -3.24 11.59
N ASN A 481 -30.25 -3.80 12.36
CA ASN A 481 -29.36 -4.89 11.94
C ASN A 481 -29.90 -6.23 12.47
N PRO A 482 -30.59 -7.02 11.63
CA PRO A 482 -31.13 -8.31 12.07
C PRO A 482 -30.05 -9.41 12.19
N PHE A 483 -28.80 -9.13 11.81
CA PHE A 483 -27.68 -10.08 11.85
C PHE A 483 -26.67 -9.77 12.95
N TYR A 484 -26.97 -8.83 13.85
CA TYR A 484 -26.12 -8.57 15.01
C TYR A 484 -26.12 -9.77 15.97
N ASN A 485 -24.92 -10.23 16.32
CA ASN A 485 -24.68 -11.19 17.39
C ASN A 485 -23.61 -10.64 18.33
N GLU A 486 -23.99 -10.35 19.57
CA GLU A 486 -23.10 -9.79 20.61
C GLU A 486 -21.82 -10.63 20.80
N LYS A 487 -21.89 -11.96 20.65
CA LYS A 487 -20.72 -12.84 20.79
C LYS A 487 -19.64 -12.60 19.73
N ASP A 488 -20.03 -12.13 18.55
CA ASP A 488 -19.13 -11.91 17.43
C ASP A 488 -18.77 -10.42 17.31
N CYS A 489 -19.30 -9.56 18.20
CA CYS A 489 -19.12 -8.11 18.14
C CYS A 489 -17.65 -7.70 18.24
N ILE A 490 -16.90 -8.32 19.16
CA ILE A 490 -15.47 -8.06 19.36
C ILE A 490 -14.69 -8.42 18.10
N ASP A 491 -14.83 -9.65 17.63
CA ASP A 491 -14.10 -10.16 16.46
C ASP A 491 -14.43 -9.34 15.20
N HIS A 492 -15.71 -9.08 14.93
CA HIS A 492 -16.12 -8.32 13.75
C HIS A 492 -15.67 -6.85 13.81
N THR A 493 -15.68 -6.22 14.99
CA THR A 493 -15.18 -4.85 15.15
C THR A 493 -13.66 -4.81 14.99
N PHE A 494 -12.97 -5.82 15.51
CA PHE A 494 -11.53 -5.98 15.33
C PHE A 494 -11.16 -6.13 13.85
N MET A 495 -11.81 -7.04 13.12
CA MET A 495 -11.65 -7.19 11.67
C MET A 495 -11.89 -5.85 10.95
N LEU A 496 -12.99 -5.16 11.27
CA LEU A 496 -13.32 -3.87 10.68
C LEU A 496 -12.27 -2.78 10.95
N LEU A 497 -11.51 -2.82 12.04
CA LEU A 497 -10.50 -1.80 12.35
C LEU A 497 -9.09 -2.19 11.86
N PHE A 498 -8.74 -3.47 11.93
CA PHE A 498 -7.35 -3.95 11.80
C PHE A 498 -7.05 -4.79 10.55
N GLU A 499 -8.06 -5.23 9.80
CA GLU A 499 -7.85 -5.87 8.49
C GLU A 499 -7.90 -4.84 7.35
N ASP A 500 -7.20 -5.11 6.26
CA ASP A 500 -7.13 -4.21 5.11
C ASP A 500 -8.32 -4.35 4.16
N ASP A 501 -9.20 -5.35 4.32
CA ASP A 501 -10.36 -5.59 3.46
C ASP A 501 -11.43 -4.48 3.49
N PHE A 502 -11.46 -3.67 4.55
CA PHE A 502 -12.53 -2.68 4.77
C PHE A 502 -12.02 -1.25 4.70
N SER A 503 -12.83 -0.36 4.10
CA SER A 503 -12.51 1.05 3.95
C SER A 503 -12.39 1.77 5.30
N THR A 504 -11.57 2.84 5.30
CA THR A 504 -11.48 3.77 6.42
C THR A 504 -12.83 4.41 6.74
N GLU A 505 -13.64 4.74 5.72
CA GLU A 505 -14.93 5.38 5.93
C GLU A 505 -15.94 4.45 6.61
N LEU A 506 -15.95 3.16 6.31
CA LEU A 506 -16.81 2.19 7.00
C LEU A 506 -16.38 2.00 8.45
N ALA A 507 -15.07 1.91 8.70
CA ALA A 507 -14.51 1.83 10.05
C ALA A 507 -14.88 3.08 10.88
N LEU A 508 -14.69 4.28 10.32
CA LEU A 508 -15.06 5.53 10.98
C LEU A 508 -16.59 5.66 11.14
N TYR A 509 -17.39 5.17 10.19
CA TYR A 509 -18.84 5.13 10.37
C TYR A 509 -19.23 4.27 11.57
N CYS A 510 -18.59 3.11 11.75
CA CYS A 510 -18.79 2.26 12.92
C CYS A 510 -18.45 2.99 14.22
N VAL A 511 -17.23 3.52 14.33
CA VAL A 511 -16.75 4.22 15.53
C VAL A 511 -17.64 5.43 15.86
N ASN A 512 -17.98 6.26 14.87
CA ASN A 512 -18.73 7.49 15.11
C ASN A 512 -20.20 7.27 15.51
N ASN A 513 -20.79 6.12 15.18
CA ASN A 513 -22.22 5.88 15.39
C ASN A 513 -22.51 4.80 16.43
N PHE A 514 -21.54 3.95 16.77
CA PHE A 514 -21.77 2.77 17.61
C PHE A 514 -20.70 2.54 18.68
N LYS A 515 -19.78 3.50 18.91
CA LYS A 515 -18.76 3.37 19.95
C LYS A 515 -19.37 3.10 21.33
N ASP A 516 -20.42 3.83 21.70
CA ASP A 516 -21.03 3.76 23.03
C ASP A 516 -21.92 2.50 23.22
N GLU A 517 -22.35 1.87 22.13
CA GLU A 517 -23.20 0.67 22.15
C GLU A 517 -22.42 -0.64 21.94
N SER A 518 -21.16 -0.57 21.51
CA SER A 518 -20.35 -1.73 21.17
C SER A 518 -19.48 -2.19 22.34
N ILE A 519 -19.62 -3.46 22.71
CA ILE A 519 -18.82 -4.09 23.78
C ILE A 519 -17.32 -4.13 23.45
N PHE A 520 -16.94 -3.99 22.17
CA PHE A 520 -15.54 -3.92 21.78
C PHE A 520 -14.84 -2.72 22.42
N PHE A 521 -15.45 -1.53 22.36
CA PHE A 521 -14.81 -0.30 22.88
C PHE A 521 -14.88 -0.19 24.40
N ASP A 522 -15.74 -0.95 25.07
CA ASP A 522 -15.73 -1.09 26.53
C ASP A 522 -14.51 -1.90 27.02
N GLU A 523 -14.08 -2.89 26.23
CA GLU A 523 -12.96 -3.79 26.56
C GLU A 523 -11.61 -3.34 25.99
N PHE A 524 -11.61 -2.49 24.97
CA PHE A 524 -10.42 -2.03 24.27
C PHE A 524 -9.97 -0.65 24.79
N GLU A 525 -8.70 -0.53 25.21
CA GLU A 525 -8.15 0.67 25.86
C GLU A 525 -8.20 1.93 24.96
N ASP A 526 -8.28 3.12 25.58
CA ASP A 526 -8.46 4.44 24.94
C ASP A 526 -7.34 4.82 23.96
N ASP A 527 -6.11 4.29 24.12
CA ASP A 527 -4.91 4.76 23.41
C ASP A 527 -5.00 4.58 21.89
N TYR A 528 -5.58 3.47 21.41
CA TYR A 528 -5.76 3.25 19.97
C TYR A 528 -6.84 4.17 19.38
N LEU A 529 -7.83 4.60 20.18
CA LEU A 529 -8.86 5.53 19.72
C LEU A 529 -8.32 6.95 19.63
N ASP A 530 -7.44 7.34 20.55
CA ASP A 530 -6.78 8.64 20.52
C ASP A 530 -5.89 8.83 19.30
N ASP A 531 -5.30 7.74 18.80
CA ASP A 531 -4.48 7.72 17.59
C ASP A 531 -5.13 6.90 16.44
N LEU A 532 -6.48 6.86 16.38
CA LEU A 532 -7.24 6.02 15.44
C LEU A 532 -6.85 6.24 13.96
N ASP A 533 -6.60 7.48 13.55
CA ASP A 533 -6.19 7.74 12.16
C ASP A 533 -4.83 7.09 11.83
N PHE A 534 -3.89 7.10 12.78
CA PHE A 534 -2.60 6.41 12.62
C PHE A 534 -2.81 4.89 12.53
N VAL A 535 -3.67 4.32 13.38
CA VAL A 535 -4.04 2.90 13.34
C VAL A 535 -4.62 2.53 11.97
N LEU A 536 -5.58 3.30 11.47
CA LEU A 536 -6.19 3.03 10.17
C LEU A 536 -5.16 3.15 9.03
N ARG A 537 -4.23 4.11 9.07
CA ARG A 537 -3.10 4.17 8.11
C ARG A 537 -2.23 2.92 8.13
N PHE A 538 -1.99 2.40 9.34
CA PHE A 538 -1.13 1.25 9.56
C PHE A 538 -1.72 -0.05 9.02
N TYR A 539 -3.01 -0.27 9.25
CA TYR A 539 -3.65 -1.55 8.97
C TYR A 539 -4.42 -1.57 7.65
N LYS A 540 -4.98 -0.45 7.18
CA LYS A 540 -5.88 -0.46 6.01
C LYS A 540 -5.20 -0.60 4.67
N GLY A 541 -3.86 -0.58 4.60
CA GLY A 541 -3.12 -0.74 3.35
C GLY A 541 -3.68 0.16 2.26
N SER A 542 -3.98 -0.39 1.08
CA SER A 542 -4.55 0.36 -0.05
C SER A 542 -5.95 0.92 0.16
N ASN A 543 -6.70 0.38 1.14
CA ASN A 543 -8.06 0.79 1.50
C ASN A 543 -8.10 1.91 2.56
N TYR A 544 -6.94 2.43 2.98
CA TYR A 544 -6.90 3.64 3.80
C TYR A 544 -7.44 4.87 3.03
N LEU A 545 -7.01 5.05 1.78
CA LEU A 545 -7.50 6.11 0.90
C LEU A 545 -8.51 5.55 -0.12
N ALA A 546 -9.80 5.63 0.22
CA ALA A 546 -10.87 5.32 -0.72
C ALA A 546 -10.73 6.15 -2.01
N LYS A 547 -10.79 5.47 -3.15
CA LYS A 547 -10.76 6.08 -4.49
C LYS A 547 -12.10 5.84 -5.18
N PRO A 548 -12.58 6.79 -6.00
CA PRO A 548 -13.81 6.61 -6.77
C PRO A 548 -13.74 5.35 -7.63
N GLU A 549 -14.69 4.43 -7.44
CA GLU A 549 -14.88 3.25 -8.30
C GLU A 549 -15.66 3.62 -9.57
N ILE A 550 -15.22 4.69 -10.25
CA ILE A 550 -15.88 5.23 -11.44
C ILE A 550 -14.90 5.19 -12.60
N THR A 551 -15.24 4.44 -13.64
CA THR A 551 -14.53 4.49 -14.92
C THR A 551 -15.35 5.26 -15.94
N LEU A 552 -14.83 6.40 -16.39
CA LEU A 552 -15.49 7.21 -17.41
C LEU A 552 -15.29 6.57 -18.79
N THR A 553 -16.40 6.41 -19.52
CA THR A 553 -16.41 5.91 -20.91
C THR A 553 -17.03 6.96 -21.85
N GLY A 554 -16.51 7.07 -23.07
CA GLY A 554 -16.83 8.15 -23.99
C GLY A 554 -16.03 9.42 -23.71
N ILE A 555 -15.21 9.89 -24.65
CA ILE A 555 -14.69 11.27 -24.69
C ILE A 555 -15.93 12.17 -24.63
N ASP A 556 -16.10 12.85 -23.50
CA ASP A 556 -17.30 13.56 -23.02
C ASP A 556 -18.38 12.65 -22.34
N HIS A 557 -18.11 12.35 -21.06
CA HIS A 557 -18.94 11.83 -19.96
C HIS A 557 -20.39 11.38 -20.26
N LEU A 558 -20.74 10.16 -19.84
CA LEU A 558 -21.97 9.79 -19.09
C LEU A 558 -22.25 8.28 -19.19
N LYS A 559 -21.27 7.46 -18.80
CA LYS A 559 -21.57 6.13 -18.26
C LYS A 559 -20.57 5.82 -17.16
N VAL A 560 -21.10 5.72 -15.95
CA VAL A 560 -20.46 5.07 -14.81
C VAL A 560 -20.75 3.59 -15.01
N VAL A 561 -19.69 2.80 -15.14
CA VAL A 561 -19.76 1.35 -14.99
C VAL A 561 -19.18 1.09 -13.63
#